data_AF-A0A351HUG6-F1
#
_entry.id   AF-A0A351HUG6-F1
#
_cell.length_a   1.000
_cell.length_b   1.000
_cell.length_c   1.000
_cell.angle_alpha   90.00
_cell.angle_beta   90.00
_cell.angle_gamma   90.00
#
_symmetry.space_group_name_H-M   'P 1'
#
loop_
_entity.id
_entity.type
_entity.pdbx_description
1 polymer ?
#
loop_
_entity_poly.entity_id
_entity_poly.type
_entity_poly.pdbx_seq_one_letter_code
_entity_poly.pdbx_strand_id
1 'polypeptide(L)' 'LENMPNYSVIYQVYVKDHGWQSWVRDDAMAGTEGMSLPIEAIRIRIVKEQ' A
#
# COMPACT_ATOMS: atom_id res chain seq x y z
N LEU A 1 -4.49 1.21 -13.13
CA LEU A 1 -5.16 -0.06 -13.54
C LEU A 1 -5.42 -0.02 -15.03
N GLU A 2 -5.02 -1.03 -15.80
CA GLU A 2 -5.05 -0.97 -17.28
C GLU A 2 -6.47 -0.91 -17.87
N ASN A 3 -7.42 -1.67 -17.31
CA ASN A 3 -8.80 -1.78 -17.84
C ASN A 3 -9.87 -1.25 -16.86
N MET A 4 -9.49 -0.37 -15.93
CA MET A 4 -10.40 0.24 -14.96
C MET A 4 -10.14 1.74 -14.84
N PRO A 5 -10.52 2.54 -15.86
CA PRO A 5 -10.39 3.99 -15.78
C PRO A 5 -11.22 4.53 -14.60
N ASN A 6 -10.72 5.58 -13.94
CA ASN A 6 -11.30 6.19 -12.73
C ASN A 6 -11.30 5.28 -11.49
N TYR A 7 -10.42 4.29 -11.45
CA TYR A 7 -10.13 3.53 -10.24
C TYR A 7 -8.65 3.56 -9.93
N SER A 8 -8.35 3.59 -8.64
CA SER A 8 -7.00 3.56 -8.09
C SER A 8 -6.83 2.45 -7.09
N VAL A 9 -5.59 2.05 -6.88
CA VAL A 9 -5.24 1.08 -5.85
C VAL A 9 -4.75 1.84 -4.64
N ILE A 10 -5.35 1.60 -3.48
CA ILE A 10 -4.77 1.99 -2.20
C ILE A 10 -4.33 0.76 -1.44
N TYR A 11 -3.18 0.83 -0.80
CA TYR A 11 -2.62 -0.29 -0.06
C TYR A 11 -1.82 0.16 1.15
N GLN A 12 -1.69 -0.75 2.10
CA GLN A 12 -0.82 -0.59 3.26
C GLN A 12 -0.17 -1.93 3.58
N VAL A 13 0.99 -1.86 4.21
CA VAL A 13 1.75 -3.04 4.65
C VAL A 13 1.84 -3.07 6.17
N TYR A 14 1.88 -4.27 6.73
CA TYR A 14 2.27 -4.48 8.11
C TYR A 14 3.77 -4.72 8.14
N VAL A 15 4.52 -3.80 8.74
CA VAL A 15 5.96 -3.93 8.93
C VAL A 15 6.20 -4.55 10.30
N LYS A 16 7.04 -5.58 10.37
CA LYS A 16 7.41 -6.23 11.64
C LYS A 16 7.81 -5.18 12.69
N ASP A 17 7.30 -5.33 13.91
CA ASP A 17 7.51 -4.44 15.06
C ASP A 17 6.99 -2.99 14.91
N HIS A 18 6.54 -2.59 13.72
CA HIS A 18 6.04 -1.23 13.41
C HIS A 18 4.53 -1.20 13.11
N GLY A 19 3.91 -2.36 12.93
CA GLY A 19 2.48 -2.49 12.70
C GLY A 19 2.02 -2.05 11.32
N TRP A 20 0.73 -1.76 11.20
CA TRP A 20 0.14 -1.24 9.96
C TRP A 20 0.63 0.18 9.68
N GLN A 21 1.23 0.36 8.51
CA GLN A 21 1.65 1.67 8.02
C GLN A 21 0.47 2.42 7.38
N SER A 22 0.65 3.71 7.09
CA SER A 22 -0.34 4.53 6.39
C SER A 22 -0.73 3.93 5.02
N TRP A 23 -1.98 4.13 4.62
CA TRP A 23 -2.42 3.82 3.26
C TRP A 23 -1.71 4.73 2.27
N VAL A 24 -1.16 4.14 1.23
CA VAL A 24 -0.59 4.83 0.08
C VAL A 24 -1.39 4.50 -1.16
N ARG A 25 -1.19 5.27 -2.23
CA ARG A 25 -1.98 5.20 -3.47
C ARG A 25 -1.06 4.97 -4.67
N ASP A 26 -1.47 4.05 -5.53
CA ASP A 26 -0.83 3.74 -6.82
C ASP A 26 0.70 3.55 -6.69
N ASP A 27 1.49 4.35 -7.38
CA ASP A 27 2.95 4.19 -7.46
C ASP A 27 3.70 4.61 -6.17
N ALA A 28 2.98 5.09 -5.15
CA ALA A 28 3.59 5.53 -3.89
C ALA A 28 4.09 4.35 -3.04
N MET A 29 5.32 4.43 -2.52
CA MET A 29 5.93 3.39 -1.70
C MET A 29 5.18 3.14 -0.38
N ALA A 30 4.90 1.87 -0.04
CA ALA A 30 4.49 1.43 1.29
C ALA A 30 5.62 0.71 2.02
N GLY A 31 5.79 0.98 3.32
CA GLY A 31 6.79 0.35 4.17
C GLY A 31 7.89 1.30 4.59
N THR A 32 9.09 0.77 4.82
CA THR A 32 10.25 1.52 5.30
C THR A 32 11.43 1.30 4.36
N GLU A 33 12.14 2.37 4.02
CA GLU A 33 13.40 2.29 3.27
C GLU A 33 14.60 2.16 4.24
N GLY A 34 15.58 1.34 3.90
CA GLY A 34 16.86 1.24 4.63
C GLY A 34 16.83 0.53 5.99
N MET A 35 15.67 0.05 6.45
CA MET A 35 15.53 -0.56 7.79
C MET A 35 15.68 -2.09 7.82
N SER A 36 15.72 -2.75 6.66
CA SER A 36 15.82 -4.23 6.56
C SER A 36 14.76 -4.99 7.38
N LEU A 37 13.58 -4.39 7.56
CA LEU A 37 12.45 -5.01 8.25
C LEU A 37 11.55 -5.77 7.27
N PRO A 38 11.06 -6.98 7.62
CA PRO A 38 10.16 -7.72 6.76
C PRO A 38 8.74 -7.13 6.76
N ILE A 39 8.07 -7.28 5.61
CA ILE A 39 6.63 -7.09 5.47
C ILE A 39 5.94 -8.41 5.82
N GLU A 40 5.05 -8.39 6.81
CA GLU A 40 4.36 -9.58 7.30
C GLU A 40 2.93 -9.71 6.76
N ALA A 41 2.32 -8.62 6.32
CA ALA A 41 0.98 -8.63 5.72
C ALA A 41 0.76 -7.43 4.78
N ILE A 42 -0.18 -7.56 3.85
CA ILE A 42 -0.58 -6.51 2.90
C ILE A 42 -2.11 -6.41 2.90
N ARG A 43 -2.63 -5.18 2.89
CA ARG A 43 -4.04 -4.89 2.60
C ARG A 43 -4.14 -4.04 1.36
N ILE A 44 -5.07 -4.38 0.47
CA ILE A 44 -5.27 -3.72 -0.81
C ILE A 44 -6.76 -3.39 -0.95
N ARG A 45 -7.07 -2.20 -1.46
CA ARG A 45 -8.43 -1.81 -1.86
C ARG A 45 -8.37 -1.16 -3.24
N ILE A 46 -9.35 -1.49 -4.06
CA ILE A 46 -9.63 -0.75 -5.30
C ILE A 46 -10.69 0.28 -4.98
N VAL A 47 -10.40 1.55 -5.23
CA VAL A 47 -11.28 2.68 -4.92
C VAL A 47 -11.60 3.44 -6.19
N LYS A 48 -12.80 4.01 -6.26
CA LYS A 48 -13.18 4.91 -7.35
C LYS A 48 -12.54 6.28 -7.12
N GLU A 49 -11.90 6.84 -8.14
CA GLU A 49 -11.44 8.23 -8.17
C GLU A 49 -12.67 9.15 -8.11
N GLN A 50 -12.63 10.19 -7.29
CA GLN A 50 -13.71 11.18 -7.16
C GLN A 50 -13.56 12.29 -8.19
#